data_AF-A0A950ENC0-F1
#
_entry.id   AF-A0A950ENC0-F1
#
_cell.length_a   1.000
_cell.length_b   1.000
_cell.length_c   1.000
_cell.angle_alpha   90.00
_cell.angle_beta   90.00
_cell.angle_gamma   90.00
#
_symmetry.space_group_name_H-M   'P 1'
#
loop_
_entity.id
_entity.type
_entity.pdbx_description
1 polymer ?
#
loop_
_entity_poly.entity_id
_entity_poly.type
_entity_poly.pdbx_seq_one_letter_code
_entity_poly.pdbx_strand_id
1 'polypeptide(L)'
;QTLRIDGFRKSQSEVAAFRFAAKERAYAANTPAGDARNVGVIGSALFEVRMDEREPELAPRSPSGDPAAFPADGGRYAPPPQYRR
;
A
#
# COMPACT_ATOMS: atom_id res chain seq x y z
N GLN A 1 0.42 0.80 -22.70
CA GLN A 1 0.29 -0.23 -21.65
C GLN A 1 -0.21 0.47 -20.40
N THR A 2 -1.22 -0.06 -19.70
CA THR A 2 -1.86 0.62 -18.55
C THR A 2 -1.53 -0.14 -17.26
N LEU A 3 -0.91 0.53 -16.28
CA LEU A 3 -0.71 -0.05 -14.95
C LEU A 3 -2.06 -0.06 -14.21
N ARG A 4 -2.56 -1.25 -13.90
CA ARG A 4 -3.80 -1.43 -13.15
C ARG A 4 -3.47 -1.83 -11.71
N ILE A 5 -3.92 -1.00 -10.76
CA ILE A 5 -3.78 -1.26 -9.33
C ILE A 5 -5.15 -1.72 -8.81
N ASP A 6 -5.32 -3.03 -8.63
CA ASP A 6 -6.60 -3.58 -8.17
C ASP A 6 -6.85 -3.34 -6.68
N GLY A 7 -5.82 -3.14 -5.86
CA GLY A 7 -5.97 -3.05 -4.42
C GLY A 7 -4.67 -3.25 -3.63
N PHE A 8 -4.80 -3.54 -2.33
CA PHE A 8 -3.69 -3.96 -1.47
C PHE A 8 -3.87 -5.42 -1.01
N ARG A 9 -2.77 -6.15 -0.82
CA ARG A 9 -2.79 -7.56 -0.42
C ARG A 9 -3.08 -7.70 1.07
N LYS A 10 -4.05 -8.56 1.40
CA LYS A 10 -4.37 -9.00 2.78
C LYS A 10 -3.74 -10.34 3.12
N SER A 11 -3.42 -11.14 2.10
CA SER A 11 -2.71 -12.42 2.21
C SER A 11 -2.05 -12.75 0.86
N GLN A 12 -1.47 -13.95 0.73
CA GLN A 12 -0.95 -14.41 -0.56
C GLN A 12 -2.03 -14.61 -1.63
N SER A 13 -3.25 -14.92 -1.22
CA SER A 13 -4.37 -15.25 -2.10
C SER A 13 -5.46 -14.18 -2.15
N GLU A 14 -5.39 -13.14 -1.32
CA GLU A 14 -6.47 -12.17 -1.18
C GLU A 14 -6.01 -10.72 -1.38
N VAL A 15 -6.70 -10.00 -2.27
CA VAL A 15 -6.52 -8.57 -2.56
C VAL A 15 -7.79 -7.82 -2.16
N ALA A 16 -7.64 -6.78 -1.34
CA ALA A 16 -8.72 -5.86 -1.02
C ALA A 16 -8.77 -4.72 -2.04
N ALA A 17 -9.89 -4.58 -2.74
CA ALA A 17 -10.08 -3.53 -3.73
C ALA A 17 -10.19 -2.13 -3.10
N PHE A 18 -9.62 -1.13 -3.76
CA PHE A 18 -9.89 0.26 -3.43
C PHE A 18 -11.33 0.62 -3.81
N ARG A 19 -12.07 1.20 -2.86
CA ARG A 19 -13.44 1.69 -3.08
C ARG A 19 -13.56 3.10 -2.54
N PHE A 20 -14.30 3.94 -3.26
CA PHE A 20 -14.69 5.23 -2.72
C PHE A 20 -15.70 5.03 -1.60
N ALA A 21 -15.46 5.68 -0.46
CA ALA A 21 -16.33 5.64 0.69
C ALA A 21 -16.12 6.92 1.53
N ALA A 22 -17.10 7.23 2.38
CA ALA A 22 -16.92 8.23 3.42
C ALA A 22 -15.82 7.78 4.41
N LYS A 23 -15.14 8.74 5.06
CA LYS A 23 -13.99 8.48 5.95
C LYS A 23 -14.32 7.49 7.08
N GLU A 24 -15.56 7.49 7.57
CA GLU A 24 -16.06 6.60 8.62
C GLU A 24 -16.09 5.13 8.17
N ARG A 25 -16.21 4.90 6.87
CA ARG A 25 -16.20 3.57 6.24
C ARG A 25 -14.84 3.20 5.65
N ALA A 26 -13.85 4.09 5.76
CA ALA A 26 -12.50 3.80 5.30
C ALA A 26 -11.88 2.69 6.14
N TYR A 27 -10.94 1.96 5.55
CA TYR A 27 -10.18 0.92 6.22
C TYR A 27 -9.53 1.45 7.52
N ALA A 28 -8.95 2.66 7.47
CA ALA A 28 -8.33 3.31 8.62
C ALA A 28 -9.27 3.54 9.80
N ALA A 29 -10.59 3.63 9.60
CA ALA A 29 -11.56 3.80 10.69
C ALA A 29 -12.10 2.47 11.25
N ASN A 30 -11.72 1.35 10.65
CA ASN A 30 -12.30 0.04 10.92
C ASN A 30 -11.22 -1.01 11.21
N THR A 31 -10.11 -0.64 11.85
CA THR A 31 -9.09 -1.57 12.35
C THR A 31 -8.81 -1.34 13.84
N PRO A 32 -8.22 -2.30 14.58
CA PRO A 32 -7.99 -2.16 16.01
C PRO A 32 -7.14 -0.92 16.40
N ALA A 33 -6.17 -0.56 15.55
CA ALA A 33 -5.32 0.63 15.74
C ALA A 33 -5.77 1.84 14.90
N GLY A 34 -6.96 1.77 14.29
CA GLY A 34 -7.45 2.72 13.30
C GLY A 34 -8.23 3.90 13.89
N ASP A 35 -8.18 5.05 13.21
CA ASP A 35 -9.00 6.25 13.47
C ASP A 35 -9.40 6.86 12.11
N ALA A 36 -10.62 7.40 11.99
CA ALA A 36 -11.07 8.13 10.80
C ALA A 36 -10.22 9.39 10.50
N ARG A 37 -9.47 9.89 11.48
CA ARG A 37 -8.47 10.97 11.32
C ARG A 37 -7.17 10.48 10.67
N ASN A 38 -6.94 9.17 10.62
CA ASN A 38 -5.75 8.58 9.99
C ASN A 38 -5.95 8.37 8.48
N VAL A 39 -6.80 9.19 7.84
CA VAL A 39 -7.01 9.19 6.39
C VAL A 39 -6.22 10.35 5.78
N GLY A 40 -5.28 10.02 4.88
CA GLY A 40 -4.46 10.99 4.15
C GLY A 40 -4.60 10.84 2.63
N VAL A 41 -4.07 11.81 1.89
CA VAL A 41 -4.03 11.80 0.41
C VAL A 41 -2.60 11.53 -0.05
N ILE A 42 -2.43 10.56 -0.94
CA ILE A 42 -1.16 10.34 -1.67
C ILE A 42 -1.35 10.86 -3.09
N GLY A 43 -0.62 11.91 -3.44
CA GLY A 43 -0.52 12.39 -4.82
C GLY A 43 0.64 11.70 -5.54
N SER A 44 0.39 11.19 -6.74
CA SER A 44 1.41 10.60 -7.60
C SER A 44 1.39 11.29 -8.95
N ALA A 45 2.57 11.54 -9.52
CA ALA A 45 2.73 12.02 -10.89
C ALA A 45 3.70 11.07 -11.62
N LEU A 46 3.37 10.74 -12.87
CA LEU A 46 4.19 9.90 -13.73
C LEU A 46 4.82 10.80 -14.80
N PHE A 47 6.11 10.60 -15.04
CA PHE A 47 6.87 11.32 -16.07
C PHE A 47 7.61 10.30 -16.92
N GLU A 48 7.80 10.60 -18.20
CA GLU A 48 8.71 9.83 -19.04
C GLU A 48 10.15 10.09 -18.59
N VAL A 49 10.89 9.02 -18.34
CA VAL A 49 12.31 9.10 -18.00
C VAL A 49 13.11 8.99 -19.31
N ARG A 50 13.95 9.98 -19.60
CA ARG A 50 15.01 9.80 -20.60
C ARG A 50 16.16 9.05 -19.94
N MET A 51 16.38 7.81 -20.37
CA MET A 51 17.57 7.07 -19.99
C MET A 51 18.72 7.57 -20.89
N ASP A 52 19.63 8.39 -20.34
CA ASP A 52 20.93 8.53 -20.99
C ASP A 52 21.66 7.18 -20.89
N GLU A 53 22.42 6.78 -21.91
CA GLU A 53 23.06 5.43 -22.02
C GLU A 53 23.92 5.02 -20.82
N ARG A 54 24.22 5.96 -19.91
CA ARG A 54 24.83 5.67 -18.63
C ARG A 54 23.73 5.37 -17.61
N GLU A 55 23.18 4.16 -17.69
CA GLU A 55 22.36 3.60 -16.60
C GLU A 55 23.17 3.75 -15.31
N PRO A 56 22.71 4.52 -14.30
CA PRO A 56 23.37 4.51 -13.02
C PRO A 56 23.29 3.06 -12.54
N GLU A 57 24.44 2.43 -12.32
CA GLU A 57 24.51 1.11 -11.70
C GLU A 57 23.73 1.21 -10.38
N LEU A 58 22.48 0.78 -10.41
CA LEU A 58 21.61 0.82 -9.25
C LEU A 58 22.32 -0.05 -8.23
N ALA A 59 22.81 0.59 -7.16
CA ALA A 59 23.50 -0.11 -6.09
C ALA A 59 22.68 -1.37 -5.75
N PRO A 60 23.32 -2.56 -5.68
CA PRO A 60 22.62 -3.79 -5.36
C PRO A 60 21.73 -3.54 -4.16
N ARG A 61 20.41 -3.75 -4.32
CA ARG A 61 19.45 -3.57 -3.22
C ARG A 61 20.03 -4.32 -2.03
N SER A 62 20.28 -3.62 -0.92
CA SER A 62 20.80 -4.27 0.28
C SER A 62 19.94 -5.49 0.58
N PRO A 63 20.53 -6.65 0.95
CA PRO A 63 19.79 -7.89 1.19
C PRO A 63 18.94 -7.83 2.48
N SER A 64 18.72 -6.63 3.03
CA SER A 64 17.99 -6.40 4.27
C SER A 64 16.49 -6.59 4.05
N GLY A 65 16.08 -7.85 3.97
CA GLY A 65 14.71 -8.33 4.12
C GLY A 65 13.73 -7.90 3.02
N ASP A 66 12.74 -8.75 2.77
CA ASP A 66 11.54 -8.29 2.06
C ASP A 66 10.98 -7.07 2.82
N PRO A 67 10.61 -5.96 2.14
CA PRO A 67 10.02 -4.81 2.82
C PRO A 67 8.77 -5.24 3.58
N ALA A 68 8.78 -5.06 4.90
CA ALA A 68 7.64 -5.33 5.76
C ALA A 68 6.72 -4.10 5.77
N ALA A 69 5.57 -4.21 5.09
CA ALA A 69 4.59 -3.12 5.05
C ALA A 69 3.92 -2.86 6.43
N PHE A 70 3.88 -3.86 7.31
CA PHE A 70 3.23 -3.82 8.62
C PHE A 70 4.14 -4.36 9.73
N PRO A 71 5.29 -3.71 10.00
CA PRO A 71 6.32 -4.25 10.89
C PRO A 71 5.86 -4.35 12.35
N ALA A 72 4.94 -3.47 12.79
CA ALA A 72 4.39 -3.50 14.14
C ALA A 72 3.45 -4.69 14.40
N ASP A 73 2.87 -5.28 13.34
CA ASP A 73 1.89 -6.35 13.45
C ASP A 73 2.54 -7.75 13.37
N GLY A 74 3.88 -7.82 13.26
CA GLY A 74 4.62 -9.07 13.03
C GLY A 74 4.26 -9.75 11.69
N GLY A 75 3.55 -9.03 10.82
CA GLY A 75 2.92 -9.56 9.61
C GLY A 75 3.42 -8.90 8.33
N ARG A 76 3.26 -9.61 7.21
CA ARG A 76 3.50 -9.05 5.86
C ARG A 76 2.30 -8.28 5.32
N TYR A 77 1.14 -8.37 5.96
CA TYR A 77 -0.15 -7.89 5.43
C TYR A 77 -0.92 -7.07 6.46
N ALA A 78 -1.83 -6.24 5.96
CA ALA A 78 -2.71 -5.42 6.77
C ALA A 78 -3.78 -6.29 7.46
N PRO A 79 -4.17 -6.01 8.72
CA PRO A 79 -5.26 -6.72 9.39
C PRO A 79 -6.61 -6.57 8.64
N PRO A 80 -7.56 -7.51 8.74
CA PRO A 80 -8.87 -7.34 8.12
C PRO A 80 -9.66 -6.19 8.80
N PRO A 81 -10.46 -5.40 8.05
CA PRO A 81 -11.30 -4.38 8.64
C PRO A 81 -12.48 -5.01 9.41
N GLN A 82 -12.82 -4.44 10.56
CA GLN A 82 -13.95 -4.81 11.40
C GLN A 82 -15.05 -3.75 11.30
N TYR A 83 -16.00 -3.97 10.40
CA TYR A 83 -17.15 -3.10 10.26
C TYR A 83 -18.16 -3.35 11.38
N ARG A 84 -18.59 -2.30 12.07
CA ARG A 84 -19.70 -2.36 13.03
C ARG A 84 -21.00 -2.58 12.23
N ARG A 85 -21.80 -3.58 12.62
CA ARG A 85 -23.09 -3.88 11.98
C ARG A 85 -24.14 -2.82 12.32
#